data_AF-A0A819HAG2-F1
#
_entry.id   AF-A0A819HAG2-F1
#
_cell.length_a   1.000
_cell.length_b   1.000
_cell.length_c   1.000
_cell.angle_alpha   90.00
_cell.angle_beta   90.00
_cell.angle_gamma   90.00
#
_symmetry.space_group_name_H-M   'P 1'
#
loop_
_entity.id
_entity.type
_entity.pdbx_description
1 polymer ?
#
loop_
_entity_poly.entity_id
_entity_poly.type
_entity_poly.pdbx_seq_one_letter_code
_entity_poly.pdbx_strand_id
1 'polypeptide(L)'
;MGSPFSFSGWNTPTWIGFLPVSVAPVSSNSCVKAYPELFRRMCDDPGPECDMVYAHKCVGAWNYIRTQILQETRSALERWAQLNNETKPIFNPSDMVMYDRCSEDNTLYHPEYAPIGFSAFKCIPKTVTVLYHVYDEAQTTLFCDALRKEQTKYLKAIRPDIAVIPSRGSAWKDFAKLVYAPYVLVISTGSTFALWATLANVGHVWIPPLYGGMTPDVGSNYHWISTPILYPSIDSSTQKCSCFNYGNHRWVWF
;
A
#
# COMPACT_ATOMS: atom_id res chain seq x y z
N MET A 1 14.59 -3.47 -24.03
CA MET A 1 15.00 -2.67 -22.86
C MET A 1 13.77 -2.55 -21.96
N GLY A 2 13.80 -3.20 -20.80
CA GLY A 2 12.65 -3.24 -19.88
C GLY A 2 12.49 -1.92 -19.12
N SER A 3 11.25 -1.60 -18.75
CA SER A 3 10.98 -0.51 -17.80
C SER A 3 11.63 -0.86 -16.44
N PRO A 4 12.27 0.09 -15.73
CA PRO A 4 12.73 -0.13 -14.36
C PRO A 4 11.56 -0.37 -13.39
N PHE A 5 10.32 -0.11 -13.84
CA PHE A 5 9.08 -0.36 -13.12
C PHE A 5 8.48 -1.70 -13.59
N SER A 6 8.88 -2.80 -12.97
CA SER A 6 8.22 -4.10 -13.09
C SER A 6 7.21 -4.27 -11.96
N PHE A 7 6.00 -4.74 -12.24
CA PHE A 7 5.06 -5.21 -11.24
C PHE A 7 4.60 -6.63 -11.61
N SER A 8 4.74 -7.58 -10.69
CA SER A 8 4.03 -8.85 -10.78
C SER A 8 2.52 -8.59 -10.70
N GLY A 9 1.74 -9.12 -11.65
CA GLY A 9 0.26 -9.01 -11.67
C GLY A 9 -0.35 -8.14 -12.77
N TRP A 10 0.46 -7.44 -13.59
CA TRP A 10 -0.04 -6.67 -14.74
C TRP A 10 0.44 -7.26 -16.06
N ASN A 11 -0.20 -8.35 -16.49
CA ASN A 11 0.17 -9.08 -17.72
C ASN A 11 -0.36 -8.42 -19.02
N THR A 12 -0.87 -7.19 -18.96
CA THR A 12 -1.44 -6.44 -20.08
C THR A 12 -0.90 -5.01 -20.13
N PRO A 13 -0.86 -4.36 -21.31
CA PRO A 13 -0.41 -2.97 -21.40
C PRO A 13 -1.32 -2.07 -20.56
N THR A 14 -0.79 -1.64 -19.41
CA THR A 14 -1.48 -0.82 -18.42
C THR A 14 -0.81 0.55 -18.31
N TRP A 15 -1.25 1.39 -17.38
CA TRP A 15 -0.68 2.71 -17.15
C TRP A 15 0.85 2.67 -16.91
N ILE A 16 1.36 1.56 -16.38
CA ILE A 16 2.80 1.32 -16.16
C ILE A 16 3.59 1.46 -17.47
N GLY A 17 3.00 1.10 -18.62
CA GLY A 17 3.63 1.26 -19.94
C GLY A 17 3.85 2.71 -20.35
N PHE A 18 3.25 3.68 -19.65
CA PHE A 18 3.49 5.12 -19.86
C PHE A 18 4.49 5.72 -18.87
N LEU A 19 5.01 4.93 -17.92
CA LEU A 19 6.14 5.36 -17.11
C LEU A 19 7.40 5.45 -17.98
N PRO A 20 8.33 6.37 -17.66
CA PRO A 20 9.55 6.48 -18.43
C PRO A 20 10.40 5.22 -18.31
N VAL A 21 11.03 4.83 -19.43
CA VAL A 21 11.95 3.69 -19.49
C VAL A 21 13.27 4.01 -18.75
N SER A 22 13.53 5.28 -18.48
CA SER A 22 14.68 5.73 -17.69
C SER A 22 14.32 7.00 -16.93
N VAL A 23 14.66 7.00 -15.65
CA VAL A 23 14.52 8.14 -14.74
C VAL A 23 15.76 9.02 -14.90
N ALA A 24 15.60 10.31 -15.20
CA ALA A 24 16.73 11.23 -15.23
C ALA A 24 17.45 11.18 -13.87
N PRO A 25 18.79 11.12 -13.83
CA PRO A 25 19.51 11.09 -12.55
C PRO A 25 19.13 12.33 -11.74
N VAL A 26 18.71 12.11 -10.49
CA VAL A 26 18.37 13.20 -9.56
C VAL A 26 19.53 14.19 -9.56
N SER A 27 19.25 15.48 -9.85
CA SER A 27 20.27 16.52 -10.00
C SER A 27 21.24 16.47 -8.82
N SER A 28 22.49 16.15 -9.14
CA SER A 28 23.41 15.33 -8.35
C SER A 28 24.19 16.07 -7.26
N ASN A 29 23.66 17.12 -6.66
CA ASN A 29 24.44 17.87 -5.66
C ASN A 29 24.25 17.45 -4.20
N SER A 30 23.22 16.67 -3.84
CA SER A 30 23.02 16.24 -2.44
C SER A 30 23.08 14.72 -2.24
N CYS A 31 22.29 13.91 -2.94
CA CYS A 31 22.22 12.47 -2.66
C CYS A 31 23.40 11.67 -3.25
N VAL A 32 23.74 11.89 -4.53
CA VAL A 32 24.81 11.16 -5.23
C VAL A 32 26.21 11.59 -4.74
N LYS A 33 26.38 12.85 -4.31
CA LYS A 33 27.66 13.33 -3.75
C LYS A 33 27.85 12.98 -2.28
N ALA A 34 26.79 12.95 -1.46
CA ALA A 34 26.93 12.64 -0.05
C ALA A 34 27.13 11.14 0.19
N TYR A 35 26.44 10.27 -0.58
CA TYR A 35 26.49 8.81 -0.37
C TYR A 35 26.38 8.00 -1.69
N PRO A 36 27.33 8.13 -2.62
CA PRO A 36 27.30 7.46 -3.93
C PRO A 36 27.22 5.92 -3.81
N GLU A 37 27.95 5.34 -2.86
CA GLU A 37 27.97 3.90 -2.60
C GLU A 37 26.67 3.39 -1.99
N LEU A 38 25.96 4.21 -1.21
CA LEU A 38 24.70 3.83 -0.55
C LEU A 38 23.53 3.83 -1.56
N PHE A 39 23.47 4.85 -2.43
CA PHE A 39 22.50 4.91 -3.52
C PHE A 39 22.70 3.72 -4.48
N ARG A 40 23.96 3.46 -4.87
CA ARG A 40 24.32 2.33 -5.71
C ARG A 40 24.02 1.00 -5.02
N ARG A 41 24.34 0.83 -3.73
CA ARG A 41 23.99 -0.40 -2.99
C ARG A 41 22.49 -0.61 -2.86
N MET A 42 21.70 0.41 -2.52
CA MET A 42 20.26 0.22 -2.28
C MET A 42 19.48 0.06 -3.58
N CYS A 43 19.86 0.78 -4.64
CA CYS A 43 19.17 0.67 -5.93
C CYS A 43 19.72 -0.43 -6.85
N ASP A 44 20.99 -0.85 -6.68
CA ASP A 44 21.61 -1.96 -7.42
C ASP A 44 21.80 -3.23 -6.56
N ASP A 45 21.21 -3.32 -5.36
CA ASP A 45 21.19 -4.60 -4.62
C ASP A 45 20.38 -5.61 -5.45
N PRO A 46 20.98 -6.73 -5.90
CA PRO A 46 20.22 -7.78 -6.56
C PRO A 46 19.15 -8.38 -5.64
N GLY A 47 19.29 -8.25 -4.31
CA GLY A 47 18.43 -8.90 -3.33
C GLY A 47 18.48 -10.44 -3.45
N PRO A 48 17.89 -11.18 -2.49
CA PRO A 48 17.86 -12.65 -2.59
C PRO A 48 16.93 -13.17 -3.70
N GLU A 49 16.01 -12.35 -4.23
CA GLU A 49 15.12 -12.71 -5.34
C GLU A 49 14.90 -11.50 -6.27
N CYS A 50 15.21 -11.66 -7.56
CA CYS A 50 15.35 -10.58 -8.55
C CYS A 50 14.04 -9.86 -8.98
N ASP A 51 12.91 -10.04 -8.29
CA ASP A 51 11.60 -9.55 -8.74
C ASP A 51 11.04 -8.37 -7.90
N MET A 52 11.81 -7.87 -6.92
CA MET A 52 11.38 -6.74 -6.07
C MET A 52 11.33 -5.41 -6.85
N VAL A 53 10.15 -4.80 -6.87
CA VAL A 53 9.78 -3.57 -7.60
C VAL A 53 10.59 -2.36 -7.12
N TYR A 54 10.90 -1.43 -8.04
CA TYR A 54 11.70 -0.20 -7.82
C TYR A 54 11.46 0.55 -6.50
N ALA A 55 10.21 0.61 -6.02
CA ALA A 55 9.90 1.17 -4.70
C ALA A 55 10.69 0.46 -3.58
N HIS A 56 10.65 -0.87 -3.51
CA HIS A 56 11.26 -1.64 -2.41
C HIS A 56 12.79 -1.68 -2.42
N LYS A 57 13.46 -1.40 -3.55
CA LYS A 57 14.92 -1.39 -3.64
C LYS A 57 15.50 -0.05 -3.15
N CYS A 58 14.94 1.07 -3.59
CA CYS A 58 15.50 2.40 -3.31
C CYS A 58 14.96 3.09 -2.04
N VAL A 59 14.60 2.34 -0.98
CA VAL A 59 13.92 2.87 0.22
C VAL A 59 14.64 4.07 0.84
N GLY A 60 15.97 4.01 0.97
CA GLY A 60 16.77 5.09 1.55
C GLY A 60 16.95 6.32 0.65
N ALA A 61 16.46 6.29 -0.59
CA ALA A 61 16.53 7.40 -1.54
C ALA A 61 15.15 8.03 -1.82
N TRP A 62 14.07 7.54 -1.19
CA TRP A 62 12.71 7.97 -1.49
C TRP A 62 12.47 9.46 -1.32
N ASN A 63 12.98 10.09 -0.27
CA ASN A 63 12.92 11.56 -0.11
C ASN A 63 13.47 12.34 -1.31
N TYR A 64 14.41 11.77 -2.07
CA TYR A 64 15.00 12.41 -3.25
C TYR A 64 14.24 12.09 -4.55
N ILE A 65 13.69 10.88 -4.67
CA ILE A 65 13.02 10.42 -5.91
C ILE A 65 11.49 10.53 -5.86
N ARG A 66 10.88 10.79 -4.69
CA ARG A 66 9.42 10.81 -4.53
C ARG A 66 8.74 11.83 -5.44
N THR A 67 9.30 13.03 -5.57
CA THR A 67 8.73 14.06 -6.46
C THR A 67 8.61 13.55 -7.90
N GLN A 68 9.60 12.80 -8.35
CA GLN A 68 9.61 12.20 -9.67
C GLN A 68 8.61 11.04 -9.77
N ILE A 69 8.59 10.11 -8.80
CA ILE A 69 7.59 9.04 -8.70
C ILE A 69 6.17 9.63 -8.81
N LEU A 70 5.90 10.70 -8.07
CA LEU A 70 4.62 11.40 -8.05
C LEU A 70 4.25 11.98 -9.41
N GLN A 71 5.15 12.73 -10.04
CA GLN A 71 4.89 13.38 -11.34
C GLN A 71 4.71 12.35 -12.45
N GLU A 72 5.61 11.37 -12.54
CA GLU A 72 5.62 10.36 -13.60
C GLU A 72 4.43 9.41 -13.47
N THR A 73 4.10 8.97 -12.26
CA THR A 73 2.94 8.09 -12.02
C THR A 73 1.64 8.78 -12.37
N ARG A 74 1.45 10.04 -11.94
CA ARG A 74 0.21 10.78 -12.25
C ARG A 74 0.07 11.02 -13.75
N SER A 75 1.15 11.42 -14.42
CA SER A 75 1.16 11.61 -15.87
C SER A 75 0.83 10.31 -16.61
N ALA A 76 1.40 9.18 -16.18
CA ALA A 76 1.13 7.87 -16.75
C ALA A 76 -0.34 7.44 -16.55
N LEU A 77 -0.90 7.66 -15.35
CA LEU A 77 -2.31 7.40 -15.06
C LEU A 77 -3.25 8.27 -15.90
N GLU A 78 -2.95 9.56 -16.06
CA GLU A 78 -3.75 10.49 -16.86
C GLU A 78 -3.74 10.11 -18.34
N ARG A 79 -2.56 9.75 -18.87
CA ARG A 79 -2.44 9.29 -20.26
C ARG A 79 -3.21 8.00 -20.50
N TRP A 80 -3.12 7.03 -19.58
CA TRP A 80 -3.90 5.80 -19.68
C TRP A 80 -5.40 6.09 -19.62
N ALA A 81 -5.83 6.98 -18.73
CA ALA A 81 -7.22 7.36 -18.58
C ALA A 81 -7.79 7.96 -19.87
N GLN A 82 -7.06 8.88 -20.51
CA GLN A 82 -7.44 9.50 -21.78
C GLN A 82 -7.59 8.46 -22.91
N LEU A 83 -6.64 7.52 -23.03
CA LEU A 83 -6.66 6.51 -24.09
C LEU A 83 -7.75 5.46 -23.91
N ASN A 84 -8.15 5.19 -22.66
CA ASN A 84 -9.16 4.18 -22.33
C ASN A 84 -10.53 4.78 -22.00
N ASN A 85 -10.71 6.09 -22.22
CA ASN A 85 -11.93 6.83 -21.90
C ASN A 85 -12.38 6.64 -20.43
N GLU A 86 -11.40 6.59 -19.52
CA GLU A 86 -11.62 6.41 -18.10
C GLU A 86 -11.57 7.77 -17.37
N THR A 87 -12.42 7.92 -16.36
CA THR A 87 -12.49 9.18 -15.60
C THR A 87 -11.65 9.09 -14.35
N LYS A 88 -10.80 10.09 -14.12
CA LYS A 88 -10.04 10.23 -12.88
C LYS A 88 -10.99 10.34 -11.68
N PRO A 89 -10.73 9.63 -10.56
CA PRO A 89 -11.55 9.80 -9.37
C PRO A 89 -11.48 11.25 -8.86
N ILE A 90 -12.64 11.77 -8.45
CA ILE A 90 -12.79 13.09 -7.84
C ILE A 90 -13.16 12.86 -6.38
N PHE A 91 -12.46 13.55 -5.49
CA PHE A 91 -12.64 13.44 -4.04
C PHE A 91 -12.96 14.80 -3.44
N ASN A 92 -13.84 14.81 -2.45
CA ASN A 92 -13.99 15.97 -1.58
C ASN A 92 -12.78 16.06 -0.63
N PRO A 93 -12.45 17.25 -0.11
CA PRO A 93 -11.37 17.41 0.87
C PRO A 93 -11.53 16.55 2.13
N SER A 94 -12.75 16.10 2.45
CA SER A 94 -13.09 15.26 3.60
C SER A 94 -13.18 13.77 3.29
N ASP A 95 -12.77 13.33 2.10
CA ASP A 95 -12.81 11.93 1.70
C ASP A 95 -11.51 11.22 2.08
N MET A 96 -11.61 9.96 2.50
CA MET A 96 -10.47 9.09 2.71
C MET A 96 -10.62 7.82 1.89
N VAL A 97 -9.49 7.31 1.39
CA VAL A 97 -9.41 5.97 0.81
C VAL A 97 -8.69 5.06 1.78
N MET A 98 -9.30 3.92 2.10
CA MET A 98 -8.66 2.87 2.88
C MET A 98 -8.39 1.66 1.99
N TYR A 99 -7.14 1.22 1.92
CA TYR A 99 -6.76 0.03 1.16
C TYR A 99 -6.52 -1.17 2.07
N ASP A 100 -7.16 -2.27 1.70
CA ASP A 100 -7.08 -3.55 2.37
C ASP A 100 -6.72 -4.66 1.36
N ARG A 101 -5.48 -5.17 1.45
CA ARG A 101 -5.01 -6.28 0.63
C ARG A 101 -5.60 -7.63 1.04
N CYS A 102 -6.37 -7.75 2.13
CA CYS A 102 -6.72 -9.06 2.70
C CYS A 102 -7.13 -10.07 1.63
N SER A 103 -6.32 -11.12 1.47
CA SER A 103 -6.42 -12.15 0.45
C SER A 103 -5.85 -13.47 0.95
N GLU A 104 -6.26 -14.57 0.31
CA GLU A 104 -5.90 -15.95 0.70
C GLU A 104 -4.38 -16.18 0.71
N ASP A 105 -3.68 -15.68 -0.29
CA ASP A 105 -2.25 -15.84 -0.53
C ASP A 105 -1.36 -15.01 0.41
N ASN A 106 -1.94 -14.07 1.16
CA ASN A 106 -1.17 -13.07 1.91
C ASN A 106 -1.46 -13.11 3.41
N THR A 107 -2.73 -12.97 3.82
CA THR A 107 -3.09 -12.60 5.19
C THR A 107 -2.73 -13.63 6.27
N LEU A 108 -2.60 -14.90 5.90
CA LEU A 108 -2.27 -15.99 6.84
C LEU A 108 -0.94 -16.69 6.50
N TYR A 109 -0.24 -16.23 5.47
CA TYR A 109 0.98 -16.88 4.99
C TYR A 109 2.24 -16.35 5.67
N HIS A 110 2.30 -15.03 5.90
CA HIS A 110 3.43 -14.38 6.55
C HIS A 110 2.98 -13.17 7.38
N PRO A 111 3.55 -12.93 8.57
CA PRO A 111 3.21 -11.75 9.38
C PRO A 111 3.45 -10.41 8.65
N GLU A 112 4.30 -10.38 7.62
CA GLU A 112 4.59 -9.19 6.82
C GLU A 112 3.51 -8.78 5.83
N TYR A 113 2.48 -9.60 5.67
CA TYR A 113 1.30 -9.28 4.86
C TYR A 113 0.02 -9.26 5.69
N ALA A 114 0.16 -9.38 7.00
CA ALA A 114 -0.96 -9.47 7.90
C ALA A 114 -1.58 -8.09 8.15
N PRO A 115 -2.90 -8.05 8.41
CA PRO A 115 -3.63 -6.83 8.66
C PRO A 115 -3.14 -6.17 9.94
N ILE A 116 -3.20 -4.85 9.97
CA ILE A 116 -2.84 -4.09 11.17
C ILE A 116 -4.00 -4.07 12.17
N GLY A 117 -3.65 -3.82 13.43
CA GLY A 117 -4.59 -3.71 14.54
C GLY A 117 -5.59 -2.58 14.36
N PHE A 118 -6.79 -2.75 14.92
CA PHE A 118 -7.88 -1.79 14.79
C PHE A 118 -7.57 -0.42 15.42
N SER A 119 -6.54 -0.34 16.28
CA SER A 119 -6.03 0.92 16.79
C SER A 119 -5.59 1.89 15.68
N ALA A 120 -5.25 1.41 14.48
CA ALA A 120 -4.94 2.25 13.32
C ALA A 120 -6.10 3.17 12.92
N PHE A 121 -7.36 2.77 13.16
CA PHE A 121 -8.53 3.60 12.86
C PHE A 121 -8.59 4.88 13.70
N LYS A 122 -7.85 4.95 14.82
CA LYS A 122 -7.73 6.17 15.63
C LYS A 122 -6.91 7.26 14.94
N CYS A 123 -6.14 6.91 13.90
CA CYS A 123 -5.38 7.87 13.10
C CYS A 123 -6.24 8.63 12.08
N ILE A 124 -7.49 8.21 11.84
CA ILE A 124 -8.37 8.86 10.87
C ILE A 124 -8.71 10.29 11.36
N PRO A 125 -8.37 11.34 10.60
CA PRO A 125 -8.67 12.72 10.98
C PRO A 125 -10.17 12.94 11.22
N LYS A 126 -10.50 13.83 12.17
CA LYS A 126 -11.91 14.21 12.45
C LYS A 126 -12.58 14.92 11.28
N THR A 127 -11.80 15.50 10.37
CA THR A 127 -12.28 16.14 9.14
C THR A 127 -12.79 15.14 8.10
N VAL A 128 -12.43 13.87 8.22
CA VAL A 128 -12.89 12.82 7.30
C VAL A 128 -14.35 12.47 7.62
N THR A 129 -15.20 12.50 6.60
CA THR A 129 -16.64 12.18 6.71
C THR A 129 -17.05 10.99 5.85
N VAL A 130 -16.28 10.68 4.80
CA VAL A 130 -16.50 9.52 3.94
C VAL A 130 -15.19 8.73 3.81
N LEU A 131 -15.28 7.42 4.04
CA LEU A 131 -14.18 6.48 3.86
C LEU A 131 -14.57 5.44 2.80
N TYR A 132 -13.83 5.44 1.70
CA TYR A 132 -13.92 4.46 0.63
C TYR A 132 -13.02 3.26 0.95
N HIS A 133 -13.61 2.11 1.29
CA HIS A 133 -12.88 0.88 1.58
C HIS A 133 -12.62 0.12 0.28
N VAL A 134 -11.38 0.19 -0.20
CA VAL A 134 -10.88 -0.43 -1.42
C VAL A 134 -10.21 -1.75 -1.09
N TYR A 135 -10.61 -2.81 -1.78
CA TYR A 135 -10.05 -4.16 -1.66
C TYR A 135 -10.29 -4.94 -2.96
N ASP A 136 -9.49 -5.98 -3.21
CA ASP A 136 -9.68 -6.87 -4.35
C ASP A 136 -10.78 -7.91 -4.04
N GLU A 137 -11.93 -7.77 -4.70
CA GLU A 137 -13.04 -8.72 -4.54
C GLU A 137 -12.71 -10.10 -5.11
N ALA A 138 -11.91 -10.19 -6.17
CA ALA A 138 -11.59 -11.46 -6.80
C ALA A 138 -10.74 -12.36 -5.89
N GLN A 139 -10.05 -11.78 -4.92
CA GLN A 139 -9.20 -12.48 -3.96
C GLN A 139 -9.78 -12.51 -2.54
N THR A 140 -11.05 -12.13 -2.39
CA THR A 140 -11.70 -12.06 -1.10
C THR A 140 -12.11 -13.44 -0.60
N THR A 141 -11.74 -13.73 0.64
CA THR A 141 -12.13 -14.94 1.37
C THR A 141 -13.19 -14.65 2.43
N LEU A 142 -13.88 -15.68 2.91
CA LEU A 142 -14.81 -15.56 4.05
C LEU A 142 -14.14 -14.96 5.29
N PHE A 143 -12.87 -15.28 5.51
CA PHE A 143 -12.08 -14.69 6.59
C PHE A 143 -11.91 -13.19 6.40
N CYS A 144 -11.55 -12.75 5.19
CA CYS A 144 -11.38 -11.34 4.89
C CYS A 144 -12.69 -10.55 5.02
N ASP A 145 -13.81 -11.12 4.60
CA ASP A 145 -15.12 -10.49 4.82
C ASP A 145 -15.47 -10.36 6.31
N ALA A 146 -15.19 -11.39 7.11
CA ALA A 146 -15.37 -11.33 8.55
C ALA A 146 -14.48 -10.26 9.20
N LEU A 147 -13.21 -10.18 8.79
CA LEU A 147 -12.28 -9.17 9.26
C LEU A 147 -12.77 -7.75 8.92
N ARG A 148 -13.15 -7.51 7.66
CA ARG A 148 -13.67 -6.19 7.20
C ARG A 148 -14.94 -5.78 7.92
N LYS A 149 -15.80 -6.74 8.24
CA LYS A 149 -17.01 -6.51 9.05
C LYS A 149 -16.65 -6.03 10.45
N GLU A 150 -15.70 -6.69 11.12
CA GLU A 150 -15.26 -6.28 12.46
C GLU A 150 -14.48 -4.95 12.44
N GLN A 151 -13.67 -4.70 11.42
CA GLN A 151 -13.04 -3.39 11.18
C GLN A 151 -14.08 -2.27 11.05
N THR A 152 -15.10 -2.48 10.20
CA THR A 152 -16.18 -1.52 9.99
C THR A 152 -16.96 -1.28 11.29
N LYS A 153 -17.26 -2.34 12.04
CA LYS A 153 -17.96 -2.27 13.32
C LYS A 153 -17.16 -1.48 14.36
N TYR A 154 -15.85 -1.76 14.49
CA TYR A 154 -14.97 -1.01 15.38
C TYR A 154 -14.91 0.46 14.98
N LEU A 155 -14.69 0.74 13.69
CA LEU A 155 -14.66 2.11 13.16
C LEU A 155 -15.96 2.86 13.47
N LYS A 156 -17.12 2.24 13.24
CA LYS A 156 -18.42 2.84 13.55
C LYS A 156 -18.64 3.08 15.05
N ALA A 157 -18.04 2.27 15.92
CA ALA A 157 -18.10 2.50 17.36
C ALA A 157 -17.29 3.74 17.79
N ILE A 158 -16.13 3.99 17.18
CA ILE A 158 -15.27 5.14 17.53
C ILE A 158 -15.54 6.40 16.71
N ARG A 159 -16.14 6.26 15.53
CA ARG A 159 -16.47 7.30 14.56
C ARG A 159 -17.85 7.03 13.95
N PRO A 160 -18.94 7.22 14.69
CA PRO A 160 -20.30 6.97 14.17
C PRO A 160 -20.67 7.94 13.03
N ASP A 161 -19.99 9.08 12.95
CA ASP A 161 -20.17 10.15 11.96
C ASP A 161 -19.62 9.82 10.57
N ILE A 162 -18.70 8.87 10.44
CA ILE A 162 -18.05 8.55 9.16
C ILE A 162 -18.92 7.60 8.33
N ALA A 163 -19.16 7.90 7.06
CA ALA A 163 -19.74 6.94 6.13
C ALA A 163 -18.65 5.98 5.63
N VAL A 164 -18.89 4.66 5.71
CA VAL A 164 -17.96 3.65 5.19
C VAL A 164 -18.59 3.04 3.94
N ILE A 165 -17.94 3.22 2.80
CA ILE A 165 -18.46 2.82 1.49
C ILE A 165 -17.51 1.81 0.88
N PRO A 166 -17.94 0.55 0.66
CA PRO A 166 -17.18 -0.38 -0.16
C PRO A 166 -16.95 0.21 -1.54
N SER A 167 -15.68 0.36 -1.94
CA SER A 167 -15.31 1.04 -3.18
C SER A 167 -14.53 0.09 -4.06
N ARG A 168 -15.23 -0.48 -5.02
CA ARG A 168 -14.69 -1.48 -5.93
C ARG A 168 -14.39 -0.85 -7.28
N GLY A 169 -13.38 -1.35 -7.97
CA GLY A 169 -12.98 -0.82 -9.26
C GLY A 169 -12.15 -1.82 -10.05
N SER A 170 -11.77 -1.43 -11.27
CA SER A 170 -10.63 -2.08 -11.92
C SER A 170 -9.37 -1.78 -11.11
N ALA A 171 -8.33 -2.61 -11.28
CA ALA A 171 -7.04 -2.36 -10.64
C ALA A 171 -6.50 -0.94 -10.93
N TRP A 172 -6.73 -0.39 -12.13
CA TRP A 172 -6.40 1.00 -12.43
C TRP A 172 -7.21 1.99 -11.59
N LYS A 173 -8.54 1.81 -11.48
CA LYS A 173 -9.41 2.70 -10.68
C LYS A 173 -9.00 2.70 -9.22
N ASP A 174 -8.72 1.53 -8.67
CA ASP A 174 -8.36 1.38 -7.26
C ASP A 174 -6.97 1.96 -6.98
N PHE A 175 -6.03 1.80 -7.91
CA PHE A 175 -4.74 2.46 -7.85
C PHE A 175 -4.88 3.99 -7.94
N ALA A 176 -5.68 4.49 -8.89
CA ALA A 176 -5.93 5.91 -9.06
C ALA A 176 -6.60 6.52 -7.82
N LYS A 177 -7.55 5.81 -7.17
CA LYS A 177 -8.15 6.26 -5.90
C LYS A 177 -7.07 6.51 -4.85
N LEU A 178 -6.11 5.59 -4.71
CA LEU A 178 -4.98 5.75 -3.78
C LEU A 178 -4.03 6.88 -4.16
N VAL A 179 -3.81 7.16 -5.44
CA VAL A 179 -2.93 8.26 -5.90
C VAL A 179 -3.57 9.64 -5.74
N TYR A 180 -4.89 9.74 -5.90
CA TYR A 180 -5.60 11.03 -5.97
C TYR A 180 -6.38 11.41 -4.71
N ALA A 181 -6.60 10.49 -3.77
CA ALA A 181 -7.32 10.82 -2.53
C ALA A 181 -6.56 11.81 -1.64
N PRO A 182 -7.26 12.72 -0.94
CA PRO A 182 -6.63 13.66 -0.02
C PRO A 182 -6.14 12.99 1.26
N TYR A 183 -6.77 11.88 1.66
CA TYR A 183 -6.37 11.04 2.78
C TYR A 183 -6.31 9.57 2.34
N VAL A 184 -5.24 8.87 2.69
CA VAL A 184 -5.06 7.44 2.41
C VAL A 184 -4.65 6.69 3.67
N LEU A 185 -5.35 5.61 3.98
CA LEU A 185 -5.00 4.67 5.04
C LEU A 185 -4.74 3.29 4.44
N VAL A 186 -3.55 2.74 4.61
CA VAL A 186 -3.22 1.36 4.21
C VAL A 186 -3.27 0.48 5.46
N ILE A 187 -4.17 -0.50 5.49
CA ILE A 187 -4.39 -1.37 6.66
C ILE A 187 -3.78 -2.78 6.50
N SER A 188 -2.97 -2.98 5.47
CA SER A 188 -2.26 -4.21 5.17
C SER A 188 -0.79 -3.93 4.88
N THR A 189 0.09 -4.76 5.43
CA THR A 189 1.55 -4.66 5.23
C THR A 189 1.98 -5.26 3.88
N GLY A 190 3.16 -4.85 3.40
CA GLY A 190 3.86 -5.52 2.29
C GLY A 190 3.21 -5.43 0.89
N SER A 191 2.24 -4.54 0.66
CA SER A 191 1.66 -4.32 -0.67
C SER A 191 2.48 -3.33 -1.50
N THR A 192 3.16 -3.83 -2.53
CA THR A 192 3.87 -3.00 -3.50
C THR A 192 2.94 -2.07 -4.27
N PHE A 193 1.72 -2.55 -4.54
CA PHE A 193 0.66 -1.77 -5.19
C PHE A 193 0.30 -0.55 -4.35
N ALA A 194 0.02 -0.77 -3.06
CA ALA A 194 -0.33 0.32 -2.15
C ALA A 194 0.87 1.25 -1.93
N LEU A 195 2.07 0.69 -1.75
CA LEU A 195 3.28 1.46 -1.50
C LEU A 195 3.59 2.42 -2.64
N TRP A 196 3.53 1.96 -3.89
CA TRP A 196 3.76 2.83 -5.04
C TRP A 196 2.71 3.93 -5.11
N ALA A 197 1.43 3.55 -4.98
CA ALA A 197 0.33 4.50 -5.06
C ALA A 197 0.44 5.59 -3.98
N THR A 198 0.84 5.23 -2.76
CA THR A 198 1.04 6.19 -1.67
C THR A 198 2.26 7.07 -1.85
N LEU A 199 3.36 6.57 -2.42
CA LEU A 199 4.51 7.40 -2.79
C LEU A 199 4.13 8.45 -3.83
N ALA A 200 3.24 8.10 -4.76
CA ALA A 200 2.70 9.01 -5.78
C ALA A 200 1.53 9.90 -5.30
N ASN A 201 1.11 9.78 -4.04
CA ASN A 201 0.03 10.57 -3.46
C ASN A 201 0.55 11.93 -2.92
N VAL A 202 -0.21 13.00 -3.19
CA VAL A 202 0.08 14.38 -2.74
C VAL A 202 -0.56 14.75 -1.39
N GLY A 203 -1.63 14.05 -1.01
CA GLY A 203 -2.35 14.22 0.25
C GLY A 203 -1.64 13.55 1.43
N HIS A 204 -2.40 13.23 2.47
CA HIS A 204 -1.88 12.62 3.69
C HIS A 204 -2.01 11.09 3.64
N VAL A 205 -0.91 10.41 3.92
CA VAL A 205 -0.83 8.95 3.90
C VAL A 205 -0.54 8.43 5.29
N TRP A 206 -1.27 7.41 5.71
CA TRP A 206 -0.95 6.55 6.85
C TRP A 206 -0.73 5.13 6.36
N ILE A 207 0.44 4.56 6.61
CA ILE A 207 0.83 3.22 6.15
C ILE A 207 1.69 2.54 7.23
N PRO A 208 1.59 1.22 7.43
CA PRO A 208 2.49 0.51 8.33
C PRO A 208 3.96 0.59 7.86
N PRO A 209 4.93 0.42 8.79
CA PRO A 209 6.34 0.28 8.47
C PRO A 209 6.60 -0.78 7.41
N LEU A 210 7.70 -0.61 6.68
CA LEU A 210 8.18 -1.61 5.73
C LEU A 210 8.79 -2.81 6.48
N TYR A 211 9.26 -3.80 5.71
CA TYR A 211 10.03 -4.93 6.21
C TYR A 211 11.11 -4.49 7.22
N GLY A 212 11.28 -5.27 8.30
CA GLY A 212 12.24 -4.96 9.36
C GLY A 212 11.93 -3.70 10.17
N GLY A 213 10.72 -3.14 10.05
CA GLY A 213 10.30 -1.94 10.76
C GLY A 213 10.85 -0.64 10.17
N MET A 214 11.31 -0.64 8.91
CA MET A 214 11.88 0.55 8.28
C MET A 214 10.81 1.64 8.06
N THR A 215 11.17 2.87 8.42
CA THR A 215 10.34 4.07 8.29
C THR A 215 11.17 5.20 7.68
N PRO A 216 11.50 5.14 6.36
CA PRO A 216 12.27 6.20 5.73
C PRO A 216 11.55 7.55 5.82
N ASP A 217 12.33 8.63 5.78
CA ASP A 217 11.75 9.96 5.59
C ASP A 217 11.26 10.09 4.14
N VAL A 218 9.98 10.43 3.99
CA VAL A 218 9.28 10.55 2.70
C VAL A 218 8.65 11.95 2.58
N GLY A 219 8.74 12.78 3.63
CA GLY A 219 8.07 14.08 3.74
C GLY A 219 6.95 14.11 4.78
N SER A 220 6.55 15.33 5.15
CA SER A 220 5.68 15.61 6.30
C SER A 220 4.24 15.10 6.19
N ASN A 221 3.76 14.81 4.97
CA ASN A 221 2.44 14.25 4.71
C ASN A 221 2.41 12.71 4.72
N TYR A 222 3.54 12.05 5.00
CA TYR A 222 3.66 10.60 5.03
C TYR A 222 3.87 10.13 6.47
N HIS A 223 2.94 9.32 6.96
CA HIS A 223 2.88 8.91 8.36
C HIS A 223 3.01 7.39 8.50
N TRP A 224 4.01 6.96 9.27
CA TRP A 224 4.22 5.55 9.58
C TRP A 224 3.37 5.14 10.79
N ILE A 225 2.50 4.15 10.62
CA ILE A 225 1.61 3.66 11.68
C ILE A 225 2.27 2.50 12.42
N SER A 226 2.75 2.76 13.65
CA SER A 226 3.18 1.69 14.54
C SER A 226 1.96 1.11 15.27
N THR A 227 1.38 0.05 14.71
CA THR A 227 0.27 -0.69 15.33
C THR A 227 0.56 -2.19 15.31
N PRO A 228 0.05 -2.96 16.29
CA PRO A 228 0.25 -4.40 16.31
C PRO A 228 -0.24 -5.04 15.02
N ILE A 229 0.48 -6.04 14.51
CA ILE A 229 0.04 -6.85 13.40
C ILE A 229 -0.91 -7.93 13.94
N LEU A 230 -2.07 -8.08 13.33
CA LEU A 230 -3.04 -9.12 13.65
C LEU A 230 -2.63 -10.42 12.95
N TYR A 231 -1.69 -11.14 13.57
CA TYR A 231 -1.25 -12.45 13.12
C TYR A 231 -1.47 -13.49 14.22
N PRO A 232 -1.94 -14.71 13.91
CA PRO A 232 -2.13 -15.72 14.94
C PRO A 232 -0.76 -16.11 15.50
N SER A 233 -0.61 -16.08 16.82
CA SER A 233 0.60 -16.58 17.48
C SER A 233 0.70 -18.08 17.20
N ILE A 234 1.71 -18.51 16.44
CA ILE A 234 2.01 -19.93 16.29
C ILE A 234 2.62 -20.38 17.62
N ASP A 235 1.83 -21.13 18.40
CA ASP A 235 2.37 -21.88 19.53
C ASP A 235 3.36 -22.92 18.96
N SER A 236 4.63 -22.80 19.35
CA SER A 236 5.75 -23.60 18.84
C SER A 236 5.59 -25.12 19.08
N SER A 237 4.56 -25.52 19.82
CA SER A 237 4.16 -26.91 20.05
C SER A 237 3.41 -27.57 18.88
N THR A 238 2.91 -26.82 17.89
CA THR A 238 2.09 -27.36 16.79
C THR A 238 2.81 -27.55 15.45
N GLN A 239 4.14 -27.44 15.44
CA GLN A 239 4.97 -27.63 14.23
C GLN A 239 5.16 -29.12 13.85
N LYS A 240 4.06 -29.88 13.80
CA LYS A 240 3.99 -31.20 13.12
C LYS A 240 2.79 -31.23 12.19
N CYS A 241 3.10 -31.27 10.90
CA CYS A 241 2.27 -31.47 9.71
C CYS A 241 0.81 -31.87 9.92
N SER A 242 -0.10 -31.15 9.26
CA SER A 242 -1.06 -31.63 8.24
C SER A 242 -2.36 -30.80 8.26
N CYS A 243 -2.78 -30.36 7.07
CA CYS A 243 -4.13 -29.88 6.72
C CYS A 243 -4.88 -29.05 7.79
N PHE A 244 -4.80 -27.72 7.68
CA PHE A 244 -5.55 -26.77 8.51
C PHE A 244 -7.06 -27.03 8.44
N ASN A 245 -7.60 -27.72 9.45
CA ASN A 245 -9.02 -27.75 9.74
C ASN A 245 -9.38 -26.43 10.46
N TYR A 246 -10.23 -25.64 9.82
CA TYR A 246 -10.81 -24.42 10.39
C TYR A 246 -11.74 -24.79 11.56
N GLY A 247 -11.20 -24.84 12.77
CA GLY A 247 -11.97 -25.02 13.99
C GLY A 247 -11.18 -24.56 15.20
N ASN A 248 -11.55 -23.39 15.73
CA ASN A 248 -11.15 -22.84 17.04
C ASN A 248 -9.76 -22.19 17.19
N HIS A 249 -9.49 -21.12 16.43
CA HIS A 249 -8.49 -20.13 16.87
C HIS A 249 -9.18 -18.93 17.54
N ARG A 250 -8.94 -18.76 18.85
CA ARG A 250 -9.25 -17.51 19.58
C ARG A 250 -8.20 -16.48 19.21
N TRP A 251 -8.62 -15.45 18.48
CA TRP A 251 -7.83 -14.25 18.24
C TRP A 251 -7.87 -13.39 19.50
N VAL A 252 -6.71 -13.05 20.05
CA VAL A 252 -6.61 -12.13 21.19
C VAL A 252 -6.55 -10.71 20.64
N TRP A 253 -7.63 -9.97 20.82
CA TRP A 253 -7.77 -8.57 20.45
C TRP A 253 -7.28 -7.71 21.63
N PHE A 254 -6.22 -6.92 21.44
CA PHE A 254 -5.78 -5.90 22.39
C PHE A 254 -6.26 -4.51 21.96
#